data_AF-A0A448ZVW1-F1
#
_entry.id   AF-A0A448ZVW1-F1
#
_cell.length_a   1.000
_cell.length_b   1.000
_cell.length_c   1.000
_cell.angle_alpha   90.00
_cell.angle_beta   90.00
_cell.angle_gamma   90.00
#
_symmetry.space_group_name_H-M   'P 1'
#
loop_
_entity.id
_entity.type
_entity.pdbx_description
1 polymer ?
#
loop_
_entity_poly.entity_id
_entity_poly.type
_entity_poly.pdbx_seq_one_letter_code
_entity_poly.pdbx_strand_id
1 'polypeptide(L)'
;MENNNWKLVLDKTDIVSLISEYVPLTKRGRNFMACCPFHSEKTPSFSVNAEKNIFTCFGCKKTGNAINFLMFYKNISALEALKILADKAKVDISEYLTRYEKSHQKTEQEMKILDVLQETNNFFQYHMILNKSENKVLSDFLEKRKLNKELIHYFEIGFAPEKENLYTYLINKNYSESAINNASVCVPSYNKNETKENNFFFNRITFPIKDENGYIVGFSARDITNKNNNKYLNSSETLVFKKNKVLFNYWNAKDKISNAKEVFLVEGQFDVVALYKAGFENSVALMGTNLSHYHLELLKNSTINLFFDSDKAGQESTEKNLKIILYYASKLNLQVNIVVNKLTKDPDELYNLDEGISLKETVKNKYDLSQYLINKYCSAEAFKEKNDIQKSSLLANMFEHAYYMQPQIYSLFKSKILESKILSDEVYSSFEKQYLKPNFSSDKNFLQHISKNEYEQYNQQSSNILHSSNKYNDYPNYNYEYRDYSEQNYNNLNFNNKPYWNIKNKELIGRSKDITLILKCILSQTSYLENLSEETFANINTEEENKIKKELICYIIDNKNKIKENNASEYIKNDSSLSNATKKDYLQALNDINLINEKDNISKNEFDKIVTNLNSTSEQETKPKLLIVESKKKE
;
A
#
# COMPACT_ATOMS: atom_id res chain seq x y z
N MET A 1 1.57 24.28 9.43
CA MET A 1 0.54 25.34 9.54
C MET A 1 -0.88 24.78 9.62
N GLU A 2 -1.21 23.64 9.00
CA GLU A 2 -2.56 23.05 9.02
C GLU A 2 -3.09 22.66 10.43
N ASN A 3 -2.23 22.12 11.31
CA ASN A 3 -2.60 21.80 12.70
C ASN A 3 -3.02 23.02 13.55
N ASN A 4 -2.79 24.25 13.07
CA ASN A 4 -3.06 25.46 13.86
C ASN A 4 -4.54 25.86 13.82
N ASN A 5 -5.25 25.66 12.70
CA ASN A 5 -6.64 26.12 12.56
C ASN A 5 -7.64 25.21 13.26
N TRP A 6 -7.45 23.89 13.21
CA TRP A 6 -8.28 22.93 13.94
C TRP A 6 -8.22 23.18 15.45
N LYS A 7 -7.01 23.36 15.96
CA LYS A 7 -6.79 23.70 17.36
C LYS A 7 -7.40 25.05 17.71
N LEU A 8 -7.18 26.09 16.91
CA LEU A 8 -7.74 27.42 17.14
C LEU A 8 -9.28 27.41 17.20
N VAL A 9 -9.94 26.69 16.29
CA VAL A 9 -11.40 26.55 16.28
C VAL A 9 -11.88 25.81 17.54
N LEU A 10 -11.23 24.70 17.91
CA LEU A 10 -11.56 23.96 19.13
C LEU A 10 -11.34 24.80 20.40
N ASP A 11 -10.22 25.51 20.50
CA ASP A 11 -9.88 26.36 21.65
C ASP A 11 -10.89 27.52 21.83
N LYS A 12 -11.51 27.98 20.73
CA LYS A 12 -12.57 29.01 20.75
C LYS A 12 -13.99 28.44 20.83
N THR A 13 -14.14 27.12 20.77
CA THR A 13 -15.46 26.48 20.86
C THR A 13 -15.76 26.11 22.31
N ASP A 14 -16.84 26.68 22.86
CA ASP A 14 -17.43 26.19 24.11
C ASP A 14 -18.30 24.96 23.82
N ILE A 15 -17.77 23.77 24.15
CA ILE A 15 -18.48 22.51 23.93
C ILE A 15 -19.79 22.40 24.72
N VAL A 16 -19.91 23.03 25.89
CA VAL A 16 -21.15 22.96 26.67
C VAL A 16 -22.24 23.74 25.97
N SER A 17 -21.92 24.97 25.53
CA SER A 17 -22.86 25.80 24.76
C SER A 17 -23.26 25.09 23.46
N LEU A 18 -22.30 24.56 22.70
CA LEU A 18 -22.56 23.83 21.47
C LEU A 18 -23.50 22.64 21.68
N ILE A 19 -23.20 21.76 22.64
CA ILE A 19 -23.99 20.55 22.88
C ILE A 19 -25.37 20.90 23.43
N SER A 20 -25.49 21.96 24.24
CA SER A 20 -26.77 22.42 24.80
C SER A 20 -27.78 22.83 23.73
N GLU A 21 -27.33 23.16 22.52
CA GLU A 21 -28.21 23.43 21.37
C GLU A 21 -28.97 22.18 20.88
N TYR A 22 -28.42 20.98 21.14
CA TYR A 22 -28.94 19.73 20.62
C TYR A 22 -29.47 18.81 21.72
N VAL A 23 -28.89 18.88 22.91
CA VAL A 23 -29.16 17.96 24.02
C VAL A 23 -29.37 18.77 25.29
N PRO A 24 -30.47 18.54 26.04
CA PRO A 24 -30.73 19.26 27.28
C PRO A 24 -29.74 18.83 28.38
N LEU A 25 -28.71 19.64 28.58
CA LEU A 25 -27.66 19.39 29.57
C LEU A 25 -28.07 19.89 30.96
N THR A 26 -27.87 19.07 31.99
CA THR A 26 -28.07 19.43 33.40
C THR A 26 -26.75 19.45 34.14
N LYS A 27 -26.41 20.58 34.79
CA LYS A 27 -25.15 20.69 35.54
C LYS A 27 -25.15 19.76 36.77
N ARG A 28 -24.10 18.96 36.92
CA ARG A 28 -23.84 18.10 38.09
C ARG A 28 -22.36 18.18 38.47
N GLY A 29 -22.07 18.95 39.53
CA GLY A 29 -20.71 19.22 39.96
C GLY A 29 -19.93 20.00 38.89
N ARG A 30 -18.78 19.48 38.47
CA ARG A 30 -17.92 20.06 37.42
C ARG A 30 -18.33 19.68 35.99
N ASN A 31 -19.24 18.71 35.84
CA ASN A 31 -19.69 18.21 34.54
C ASN A 31 -21.14 18.61 34.27
N PHE A 32 -21.56 18.44 33.02
CA PHE A 32 -22.94 18.55 32.57
C PHE A 32 -23.39 17.17 32.09
N MET A 33 -24.61 16.76 32.45
CA MET A 33 -25.11 15.40 32.22
C MET A 33 -26.39 15.43 31.36
N ALA A 34 -26.56 14.43 30.50
CA ALA A 34 -27.78 14.17 29.74
C ALA A 34 -27.93 12.68 29.39
N CYS A 35 -29.08 12.30 28.85
CA CYS A 35 -29.19 11.04 28.09
C CYS A 35 -28.40 11.18 26.79
N CYS A 36 -27.72 10.13 26.40
CA CYS A 36 -26.88 10.12 25.22
C CYS A 36 -27.72 10.28 23.94
N PRO A 37 -27.33 11.19 23.04
CA PRO A 37 -28.00 11.32 21.75
C PRO A 37 -27.62 10.22 20.75
N PHE A 38 -26.65 9.38 21.07
CA PHE A 38 -26.06 8.41 20.14
C PHE A 38 -26.53 6.97 20.35
N HIS A 39 -27.21 6.69 21.45
CA HIS A 39 -27.81 5.39 21.74
C HIS A 39 -29.04 5.61 22.61
N SER A 40 -30.01 4.69 22.54
CA SER A 40 -31.25 4.80 23.33
C SER A 40 -31.01 4.39 24.78
N GLU A 41 -31.28 5.29 25.72
CA GLU A 41 -31.21 5.01 27.16
C GLU A 41 -32.25 5.84 27.95
N LYS A 42 -32.56 5.38 29.17
CA LYS A 42 -33.48 6.09 30.09
C LYS A 42 -32.76 6.86 31.19
N THR A 43 -31.50 6.52 31.47
CA THR A 43 -30.70 7.11 32.53
C THR A 43 -29.56 7.94 31.94
N PRO A 44 -29.32 9.18 32.40
CA PRO A 44 -28.24 10.02 31.88
C PRO A 44 -26.85 9.37 32.00
N SER A 45 -26.23 9.01 30.87
CA SER A 45 -24.83 8.54 30.85
C SER A 45 -23.89 9.45 30.06
N PHE A 46 -24.42 10.49 29.41
CA PHE A 46 -23.66 11.44 28.62
C PHE A 46 -23.13 12.58 29.49
N SER A 47 -21.81 12.69 29.63
CA SER A 47 -21.13 13.69 30.45
C SER A 47 -20.33 14.66 29.57
N VAL A 48 -20.48 15.95 29.79
CA VAL A 48 -19.71 17.01 29.13
C VAL A 48 -18.89 17.75 30.18
N ASN A 49 -17.59 17.90 29.95
CA ASN A 49 -16.68 18.63 30.83
C ASN A 49 -16.20 19.91 30.13
N ALA A 50 -16.58 21.07 30.68
CA ALA A 50 -16.25 22.37 30.12
C ALA A 50 -14.73 22.64 30.13
N GLU A 51 -14.06 22.37 31.25
CA GLU A 51 -12.62 22.65 31.44
C GLU A 51 -11.74 21.85 30.47
N LYS A 52 -12.10 20.59 30.22
CA LYS A 52 -11.38 19.69 29.32
C LYS A 52 -11.83 19.82 27.87
N ASN A 53 -12.90 20.56 27.60
CA ASN A 53 -13.54 20.72 26.31
C ASN A 53 -13.87 19.38 25.60
N ILE A 54 -14.36 18.39 26.37
CA ILE A 54 -14.70 17.04 25.88
C ILE A 54 -16.07 16.58 26.38
N PHE A 55 -16.68 15.65 25.64
CA PHE A 55 -17.77 14.82 26.12
C PHE A 55 -17.32 13.36 26.21
N THR A 56 -17.98 12.60 27.08
CA THR A 56 -17.85 11.15 27.20
C THR A 56 -19.21 10.57 27.57
N CYS A 57 -19.65 9.56 26.84
CA CYS A 57 -20.82 8.76 27.18
C CYS A 57 -20.39 7.49 27.91
N PHE A 58 -20.82 7.30 29.16
CA PHE A 58 -20.48 6.10 29.92
C PHE A 58 -21.27 4.85 29.51
N GLY A 59 -22.42 5.01 28.82
CA GLY A 59 -23.19 3.90 28.24
C GLY A 59 -22.54 3.32 26.97
N CYS A 60 -22.53 4.08 25.87
CA CYS A 60 -21.99 3.61 24.58
C CYS A 60 -20.49 3.89 24.36
N LYS A 61 -19.78 4.45 25.35
CA LYS A 61 -18.34 4.74 25.32
C LYS A 61 -17.88 5.78 24.28
N LYS A 62 -18.78 6.39 23.51
CA LYS A 62 -18.42 7.49 22.60
C LYS A 62 -17.85 8.65 23.40
N THR A 63 -16.72 9.18 22.96
CA THR A 63 -16.01 10.30 23.60
C THR A 63 -15.41 11.19 22.52
N GLY A 64 -15.17 12.46 22.83
CA GLY A 64 -14.50 13.35 21.90
C GLY A 64 -14.69 14.83 22.22
N ASN A 65 -14.21 15.69 21.32
CA ASN A 65 -14.38 17.13 21.40
C ASN A 65 -15.63 17.60 20.62
N ALA A 66 -15.77 18.92 20.46
CA ALA A 66 -16.86 19.54 19.70
C ALA A 66 -16.98 19.04 18.25
N ILE A 67 -15.85 18.76 17.56
CA ILE A 67 -15.85 18.23 16.20
C ILE A 67 -16.43 16.82 16.20
N ASN A 68 -15.96 15.94 17.08
CA ASN A 68 -16.46 14.57 17.18
C ASN A 68 -17.97 14.54 17.49
N PHE A 69 -18.45 15.44 18.36
CA PHE A 69 -19.87 15.54 18.67
C PHE A 69 -20.70 15.82 17.41
N LEU A 70 -20.31 16.83 16.61
CA LEU A 70 -21.01 17.16 15.38
C LEU A 70 -20.92 16.04 14.33
N MET A 71 -19.75 15.40 14.20
CA MET A 71 -19.59 14.25 13.30
C MET A 71 -20.59 13.15 13.65
N PHE A 72 -20.67 12.77 14.94
CA PHE A 72 -21.57 11.71 15.38
C PHE A 72 -23.05 12.12 15.32
N TYR A 73 -23.38 13.37 15.66
CA TYR A 73 -24.76 13.83 15.76
C TYR A 73 -25.37 14.15 14.38
N LYS A 74 -24.59 14.75 13.49
CA LYS A 74 -25.04 15.16 12.14
C LYS A 74 -24.65 14.18 11.03
N ASN A 75 -23.88 13.14 11.36
CA ASN A 75 -23.33 12.18 10.40
C ASN A 75 -22.58 12.88 9.25
N ILE A 76 -21.60 13.69 9.64
CA ILE A 76 -20.96 14.69 8.80
C ILE A 76 -19.44 14.55 8.92
N SER A 77 -18.68 14.91 7.89
CA SER A 77 -17.21 14.78 7.91
C SER A 77 -16.56 15.74 8.91
N ALA A 78 -15.31 15.45 9.28
CA ALA A 78 -14.55 16.32 10.18
C ALA A 78 -14.37 17.74 9.62
N LEU A 79 -14.21 17.88 8.29
CA LEU A 79 -14.08 19.19 7.63
C LEU A 79 -15.41 19.97 7.66
N GLU A 80 -16.54 19.32 7.42
CA GLU A 80 -17.86 19.95 7.53
C GLU A 80 -18.14 20.38 8.97
N ALA A 81 -17.80 19.53 9.95
CA ALA A 81 -17.87 19.90 11.36
C ALA A 81 -16.95 21.09 11.69
N LEU A 82 -15.73 21.14 11.15
CA LEU A 82 -14.83 22.28 11.30
C LEU A 82 -15.43 23.56 10.70
N LYS A 83 -16.03 23.49 9.50
CA LYS A 83 -16.72 24.63 8.85
C LYS A 83 -17.81 25.21 9.76
N ILE A 84 -18.65 24.35 10.35
CA ILE A 84 -19.72 24.77 11.27
C ILE A 84 -19.15 25.42 12.53
N LEU A 85 -18.13 24.82 13.14
CA LEU A 85 -17.54 25.36 14.37
C LEU A 85 -16.76 26.64 14.13
N ALA A 86 -16.06 26.77 13.01
CA ALA A 86 -15.33 27.97 12.66
C ALA A 86 -16.26 29.17 12.48
N ASP A 87 -17.41 28.96 11.81
CA ASP A 87 -18.45 29.97 11.66
C ASP A 87 -19.02 30.40 13.03
N LYS A 88 -19.39 29.43 13.87
CA LYS A 88 -19.86 29.70 15.25
C LYS A 88 -18.83 30.42 16.12
N ALA A 89 -17.57 30.02 16.03
CA ALA A 89 -16.45 30.60 16.78
C ALA A 89 -15.93 31.90 16.16
N LYS A 90 -16.50 32.35 15.02
CA LYS A 90 -16.06 33.51 14.23
C LYS A 90 -14.55 33.45 13.93
N VAL A 91 -14.06 32.27 13.56
CA VAL A 91 -12.69 32.03 13.13
C VAL A 91 -12.69 31.95 11.62
N ASP A 92 -11.99 32.88 10.97
CA ASP A 92 -11.81 32.81 9.53
C ASP A 92 -10.85 31.66 9.17
N ILE A 93 -11.39 30.66 8.50
CA ILE A 93 -10.65 29.52 7.96
C ILE A 93 -10.65 29.50 6.43
N SER A 94 -11.08 30.59 5.76
CA SER A 94 -11.23 30.65 4.30
C SER A 94 -9.95 30.31 3.54
N GLU A 95 -8.79 30.80 4.00
CA GLU A 95 -7.51 30.48 3.39
C GLU A 95 -7.14 29.00 3.55
N TYR A 96 -7.45 28.42 4.72
CA TYR A 96 -7.27 26.99 4.96
C TYR A 96 -8.20 26.15 4.10
N LEU A 97 -9.48 26.52 4.01
CA LEU A 97 -10.45 25.85 3.15
C LEU A 97 -10.02 25.94 1.69
N THR A 98 -9.54 27.10 1.23
CA THR A 98 -9.05 27.27 -0.15
C THR A 98 -7.84 26.39 -0.45
N ARG A 99 -6.88 26.30 0.49
CA ARG A 99 -5.71 25.42 0.35
C ARG A 99 -6.10 23.94 0.40
N TYR A 100 -6.98 23.59 1.34
CA TYR A 100 -7.50 22.24 1.51
C TYR A 100 -8.29 21.79 0.29
N GLU A 101 -9.18 22.64 -0.22
CA GLU A 101 -9.96 22.41 -1.43
C GLU A 101 -9.05 22.32 -2.66
N LYS A 102 -8.00 23.15 -2.78
CA LYS A 102 -7.02 23.02 -3.88
C LYS A 102 -6.18 21.74 -3.82
N SER A 103 -5.81 21.27 -2.63
CA SER A 103 -4.99 20.07 -2.47
C SER A 103 -5.79 18.76 -2.50
N HIS A 104 -7.11 18.83 -2.29
CA HIS A 104 -8.00 17.67 -2.23
C HIS A 104 -9.12 17.71 -3.29
N GLN A 105 -9.15 18.70 -4.19
CA GLN A 105 -10.10 18.73 -5.31
C GLN A 105 -9.73 17.64 -6.31
N LYS A 106 -10.67 16.71 -6.49
CA LYS A 106 -10.69 15.85 -7.65
C LYS A 106 -10.94 16.72 -8.88
N THR A 107 -10.14 16.54 -9.91
CA THR A 107 -10.37 17.14 -11.23
C THR A 107 -11.73 16.69 -11.78
N GLU A 108 -12.26 17.42 -12.76
CA GLU A 108 -13.51 17.03 -13.44
C GLU A 108 -13.41 15.62 -14.04
N GLN A 109 -12.24 15.27 -14.58
CA GLN A 109 -11.98 13.95 -15.13
C GLN A 109 -12.00 12.87 -14.04
N GLU A 110 -11.37 13.11 -12.90
CA GLU A 110 -11.42 12.18 -11.76
C GLU A 110 -12.85 11.99 -11.26
N MET A 111 -13.62 13.07 -11.10
CA MET A 111 -15.02 12.99 -10.67
C MET A 111 -15.86 12.10 -11.60
N LYS A 112 -15.72 12.26 -12.93
CA LYS A 112 -16.41 11.40 -13.90
C LYS A 112 -16.08 9.92 -13.73
N ILE A 113 -14.81 9.60 -13.39
CA ILE A 113 -14.39 8.22 -13.13
C ILE A 113 -14.99 7.72 -11.81
N LEU A 114 -14.97 8.54 -10.75
CA LEU A 114 -15.57 8.20 -9.46
C LEU A 114 -17.07 7.93 -9.57
N ASP A 115 -17.79 8.72 -10.37
CA ASP A 115 -19.22 8.51 -10.59
C ASP A 115 -19.51 7.17 -11.29
N VAL A 116 -18.69 6.79 -12.29
CA VAL A 116 -18.77 5.47 -12.93
C VAL A 116 -18.51 4.35 -11.93
N LEU A 117 -17.50 4.50 -11.07
CA LEU A 117 -17.15 3.50 -10.06
C LEU A 117 -18.26 3.34 -9.02
N GLN A 118 -18.86 4.44 -8.57
CA GLN A 118 -20.01 4.41 -7.67
C GLN A 118 -21.20 3.71 -8.32
N GLU A 119 -21.53 4.04 -9.57
CA GLU A 119 -22.64 3.41 -10.27
C GLU A 119 -22.38 1.92 -10.58
N THR A 120 -21.12 1.56 -10.82
CA THR A 120 -20.69 0.16 -10.95
C THR A 120 -20.92 -0.62 -9.65
N ASN A 121 -20.64 -0.01 -8.49
CA ASN A 121 -20.93 -0.63 -7.19
C ASN A 121 -22.44 -0.83 -6.97
N ASN A 122 -23.25 0.17 -7.36
CA ASN A 122 -24.71 0.07 -7.31
C ASN A 122 -25.21 -1.12 -8.15
N PHE A 123 -24.68 -1.26 -9.37
CA PHE A 123 -24.96 -2.38 -10.26
C PHE A 123 -24.60 -3.73 -9.63
N PHE A 124 -23.40 -3.87 -9.06
CA PHE A 124 -22.99 -5.12 -8.41
C PHE A 124 -23.79 -5.45 -7.16
N GLN A 125 -24.14 -4.46 -6.33
CA GLN A 125 -25.00 -4.70 -5.15
C GLN A 125 -26.42 -5.10 -5.55
N TYR A 126 -26.96 -4.49 -6.59
CA TYR A 126 -28.25 -4.90 -7.16
C TYR A 126 -28.21 -6.38 -7.58
N HIS A 127 -27.17 -6.78 -8.32
CA HIS A 127 -27.01 -8.17 -8.71
C HIS A 127 -26.73 -9.12 -7.56
N MET A 128 -26.09 -8.68 -6.47
CA MET A 128 -25.97 -9.47 -5.25
C MET A 128 -27.36 -9.77 -4.66
N ILE A 129 -28.25 -8.78 -4.61
CA ILE A 129 -29.61 -8.96 -4.08
C ILE A 129 -30.41 -9.94 -4.92
N LEU A 130 -30.37 -9.81 -6.25
CA LEU A 130 -31.10 -10.69 -7.17
C LEU A 130 -30.57 -12.12 -7.16
N ASN A 131 -29.25 -12.29 -7.23
CA ASN A 131 -28.65 -13.59 -7.51
C ASN A 131 -28.39 -14.43 -6.26
N LYS A 132 -28.33 -13.84 -5.05
CA LYS A 132 -27.93 -14.60 -3.84
C LYS A 132 -28.79 -15.82 -3.56
N SER A 133 -30.07 -15.82 -3.94
CA SER A 133 -30.99 -16.95 -3.75
C SER A 133 -31.17 -17.82 -4.99
N GLU A 134 -31.01 -17.26 -6.18
CA GLU A 134 -31.25 -17.96 -7.45
C GLU A 134 -29.98 -18.63 -8.00
N ASN A 135 -28.80 -18.05 -7.71
CA ASN A 135 -27.52 -18.58 -8.12
C ASN A 135 -26.92 -19.47 -7.02
N LYS A 136 -27.04 -20.79 -7.19
CA LYS A 136 -26.54 -21.77 -6.23
C LYS A 136 -25.03 -21.63 -5.94
N VAL A 137 -24.21 -21.34 -6.95
CA VAL A 137 -22.75 -21.17 -6.77
C VAL A 137 -22.46 -19.98 -5.86
N LEU A 138 -23.18 -18.87 -6.04
CA LEU A 138 -23.06 -17.69 -5.18
C LEU A 138 -23.56 -18.00 -3.77
N SER A 139 -24.73 -18.60 -3.63
CA SER A 139 -25.30 -18.96 -2.32
C SER A 139 -24.34 -19.86 -1.51
N ASP A 140 -23.87 -20.95 -2.12
CA ASP A 140 -22.94 -21.89 -1.50
C ASP A 140 -21.63 -21.20 -1.10
N PHE A 141 -21.15 -20.25 -1.91
CA PHE A 141 -19.95 -19.46 -1.60
C PHE A 141 -20.16 -18.54 -0.39
N LEU A 142 -21.27 -17.81 -0.35
CA LEU A 142 -21.60 -16.90 0.76
C LEU A 142 -21.77 -17.68 2.08
N GLU A 143 -22.45 -18.82 2.03
CA GLU A 143 -22.64 -19.70 3.18
C GLU A 143 -21.30 -20.25 3.68
N LYS A 144 -20.47 -20.80 2.77
CA LYS A 144 -19.14 -21.32 3.10
C LYS A 144 -18.25 -20.27 3.77
N ARG A 145 -18.35 -19.00 3.34
CA ARG A 145 -17.58 -17.88 3.91
C ARG A 145 -18.27 -17.19 5.08
N LYS A 146 -19.47 -17.65 5.47
CA LYS A 146 -20.32 -17.08 6.53
C LYS A 146 -20.57 -15.57 6.32
N LEU A 147 -20.83 -15.17 5.07
CA LEU A 147 -21.13 -13.78 4.70
C LEU A 147 -22.63 -13.52 4.86
N ASN A 148 -23.03 -12.97 6.01
CA ASN A 148 -24.42 -12.62 6.29
C ASN A 148 -24.81 -11.27 5.66
N LYS A 149 -26.10 -10.92 5.75
CA LYS A 149 -26.63 -9.66 5.19
C LYS A 149 -25.97 -8.41 5.77
N GLU A 150 -25.62 -8.43 7.05
CA GLU A 150 -24.96 -7.31 7.74
C GLU A 150 -23.56 -7.06 7.17
N LEU A 151 -22.76 -8.12 7.01
CA LEU A 151 -21.42 -8.04 6.43
C LEU A 151 -21.46 -7.62 4.96
N ILE A 152 -22.41 -8.17 4.19
CA ILE A 152 -22.62 -7.76 2.80
C ILE A 152 -22.93 -6.27 2.72
N HIS A 153 -23.77 -5.76 3.62
CA HIS A 153 -24.10 -4.34 3.67
C HIS A 153 -22.93 -3.47 4.13
N TYR A 154 -22.26 -3.83 5.22
CA TYR A 154 -21.16 -3.07 5.82
C TYR A 154 -19.97 -2.93 4.87
N PHE A 155 -19.58 -4.02 4.19
CA PHE A 155 -18.47 -4.02 3.24
C PHE A 155 -18.91 -3.70 1.81
N GLU A 156 -20.20 -3.40 1.59
CA GLU A 156 -20.76 -3.09 0.27
C GLU A 156 -20.46 -4.18 -0.77
N ILE A 157 -20.54 -5.45 -0.35
CA ILE A 157 -20.18 -6.59 -1.19
C ILE A 157 -21.19 -6.72 -2.33
N GLY A 158 -20.68 -6.64 -3.55
CA GLY A 158 -21.46 -6.83 -4.78
C GLY A 158 -21.23 -8.18 -5.43
N PHE A 159 -22.02 -8.48 -6.47
CA PHE A 159 -21.81 -9.62 -7.34
C PHE A 159 -21.75 -9.15 -8.79
N ALA A 160 -20.71 -9.57 -9.50
CA ALA A 160 -20.46 -9.30 -10.89
C ALA A 160 -20.90 -10.52 -11.73
N PRO A 161 -22.15 -10.56 -12.24
CA PRO A 161 -22.64 -11.67 -13.04
C PRO A 161 -21.93 -11.73 -14.40
N GLU A 162 -21.84 -12.94 -14.96
CA GLU A 162 -21.28 -13.18 -16.30
C GLU A 162 -22.19 -12.72 -17.44
N LYS A 163 -23.51 -12.89 -17.29
CA LYS A 163 -24.48 -12.65 -18.37
C LYS A 163 -24.87 -11.18 -18.55
N GLU A 164 -24.63 -10.34 -17.54
CA GLU A 164 -25.09 -8.95 -17.55
C GLU A 164 -23.95 -8.04 -17.99
N ASN A 165 -24.26 -7.17 -18.95
CA ASN A 165 -23.26 -6.33 -19.58
C ASN A 165 -23.16 -4.97 -18.88
N LEU A 166 -22.14 -4.80 -18.03
CA LEU A 166 -21.87 -3.57 -17.29
C LEU A 166 -21.66 -2.35 -18.22
N TYR A 167 -20.95 -2.54 -19.34
CA TYR A 167 -20.68 -1.46 -20.28
C TYR A 167 -21.98 -0.88 -20.86
N THR A 168 -22.87 -1.75 -21.34
CA THR A 168 -24.17 -1.38 -21.91
C THR A 168 -25.04 -0.69 -20.86
N TYR A 169 -25.03 -1.18 -19.61
CA TYR A 169 -25.71 -0.53 -18.50
C TYR A 169 -25.21 0.91 -18.27
N LEU A 170 -23.89 1.11 -18.20
CA LEU A 170 -23.28 2.42 -17.97
C LEU A 170 -23.52 3.39 -19.14
N ILE A 171 -23.47 2.93 -20.38
CA ILE A 171 -23.80 3.73 -21.56
C ILE A 171 -25.26 4.16 -21.53
N ASN A 172 -26.20 3.27 -21.20
CA ASN A 172 -27.62 3.60 -21.06
C ASN A 172 -27.90 4.59 -19.92
N LYS A 173 -26.99 4.68 -18.94
CA LYS A 173 -27.00 5.70 -17.88
C LYS A 173 -26.34 7.02 -18.28
N ASN A 174 -25.93 7.17 -19.54
CA ASN A 174 -25.28 8.35 -20.12
C ASN A 174 -23.87 8.64 -19.59
N TYR A 175 -23.15 7.63 -19.09
CA TYR A 175 -21.72 7.79 -18.81
C TYR A 175 -20.91 7.78 -20.11
N SER A 176 -19.86 8.61 -20.18
CA SER A 176 -19.01 8.67 -21.36
C SER A 176 -18.11 7.44 -21.47
N GLU A 177 -17.86 6.97 -22.70
CA GLU A 177 -16.92 5.86 -22.95
C GLU A 177 -15.54 6.14 -22.33
N SER A 178 -15.07 7.39 -22.40
CA SER A 178 -13.80 7.79 -21.79
C SER A 178 -13.78 7.55 -20.27
N ALA A 179 -14.86 7.89 -19.55
CA ALA A 179 -14.93 7.66 -18.11
C ALA A 179 -15.00 6.17 -17.78
N ILE A 180 -15.76 5.39 -18.55
CA ILE A 180 -15.89 3.93 -18.38
C ILE A 180 -14.53 3.24 -18.57
N ASN A 181 -13.81 3.57 -19.64
CA ASN A 181 -12.51 2.98 -19.95
C ASN A 181 -11.47 3.34 -18.88
N ASN A 182 -11.49 4.58 -18.39
CA ASN A 182 -10.58 5.04 -17.34
C ASN A 182 -10.93 4.51 -15.94
N ALA A 183 -12.12 3.96 -15.72
CA ALA A 183 -12.50 3.32 -14.47
C ALA A 183 -11.95 1.89 -14.31
N SER A 184 -11.46 1.26 -15.39
CA SER A 184 -10.91 -0.11 -15.37
C SER A 184 -11.89 -1.16 -14.81
N VAL A 185 -13.17 -1.06 -15.17
CA VAL A 185 -14.25 -1.99 -14.76
C VAL A 185 -14.82 -2.82 -15.91
N CYS A 186 -14.49 -2.48 -17.16
CA CYS A 186 -14.88 -3.21 -18.36
C CYS A 186 -13.64 -3.72 -19.10
N VAL A 187 -13.82 -4.77 -19.90
CA VAL A 187 -12.79 -5.32 -20.81
C VAL A 187 -13.38 -5.55 -22.21
N PRO A 188 -12.59 -5.43 -23.29
CA PRO A 188 -13.08 -5.66 -24.65
C PRO A 188 -13.73 -7.05 -24.82
N SER A 189 -14.80 -7.14 -25.60
CA SER A 189 -15.27 -8.45 -26.07
C SER A 189 -14.45 -8.90 -27.27
N TYR A 190 -14.07 -10.18 -27.27
CA TYR A 190 -13.34 -10.83 -28.36
C TYR A 190 -14.29 -11.44 -29.41
N ASN A 191 -15.59 -11.50 -29.13
CA ASN A 191 -16.59 -12.02 -30.03
C ASN A 191 -17.19 -10.88 -30.87
N LYS A 192 -16.99 -10.92 -32.19
CA LYS A 192 -17.50 -9.89 -33.12
C LYS A 192 -19.03 -9.74 -33.09
N ASN A 193 -19.75 -10.73 -32.57
CA ASN A 193 -21.21 -10.73 -32.45
C ASN A 193 -21.72 -10.25 -31.09
N GLU A 194 -20.84 -9.89 -30.16
CA GLU A 194 -21.19 -9.37 -28.83
C GLU A 194 -21.01 -7.85 -28.75
N THR A 195 -21.53 -7.27 -27.66
CA THR A 195 -21.28 -5.88 -27.27
C THR A 195 -19.79 -5.58 -27.17
N LYS A 196 -19.42 -4.34 -27.51
CA LYS A 196 -18.02 -3.85 -27.60
C LYS A 196 -17.14 -4.21 -26.40
N GLU A 197 -17.69 -4.15 -25.19
CA GLU A 197 -17.00 -4.48 -23.94
C GLU A 197 -17.91 -5.28 -23.01
N ASN A 198 -17.31 -6.07 -22.12
CA ASN A 198 -17.92 -6.94 -21.13
C ASN A 198 -17.43 -6.59 -19.72
N ASN A 199 -18.05 -7.19 -18.70
CA ASN A 199 -17.69 -7.02 -17.29
C ASN A 199 -16.28 -7.58 -17.00
N PHE A 200 -15.37 -6.77 -16.47
CA PHE A 200 -14.03 -7.24 -16.09
C PHE A 200 -14.04 -8.26 -14.95
N PHE A 201 -14.99 -8.13 -14.02
CA PHE A 201 -15.08 -8.92 -12.80
C PHE A 201 -16.07 -10.08 -12.89
N PHE A 202 -16.44 -10.54 -14.09
CA PHE A 202 -17.45 -11.59 -14.28
C PHE A 202 -17.23 -12.82 -13.39
N ASN A 203 -18.34 -13.38 -12.88
CA ASN A 203 -18.36 -14.53 -11.97
C ASN A 203 -17.59 -14.31 -10.65
N ARG A 204 -17.62 -13.08 -10.12
CA ARG A 204 -16.95 -12.73 -8.86
C ARG A 204 -17.87 -12.00 -7.90
N ILE A 205 -17.63 -12.18 -6.61
CA ILE A 205 -18.06 -11.17 -5.64
C ILE A 205 -17.06 -10.01 -5.65
N THR A 206 -17.54 -8.80 -5.41
CA THR A 206 -16.75 -7.57 -5.49
C THR A 206 -16.72 -6.88 -4.15
N PHE A 207 -15.55 -6.33 -3.80
CA PHE A 207 -15.31 -5.47 -2.65
C PHE A 207 -14.90 -4.09 -3.18
N PRO A 208 -15.72 -3.04 -3.00
CA PRO A 208 -15.32 -1.70 -3.38
C PRO A 208 -14.13 -1.23 -2.52
N ILE A 209 -13.17 -0.56 -3.15
CA ILE A 209 -12.02 0.04 -2.49
C ILE A 209 -12.28 1.54 -2.42
N LYS A 210 -12.27 2.09 -1.20
CA LYS A 210 -12.51 3.50 -0.95
C LYS A 210 -11.22 4.25 -0.62
N ASP A 211 -11.12 5.50 -1.06
CA ASP A 211 -10.09 6.42 -0.59
C ASP A 211 -10.40 6.96 0.83
N GLU A 212 -9.51 7.80 1.37
CA GLU A 212 -9.66 8.41 2.70
C GLU A 212 -10.89 9.33 2.85
N ASN A 213 -11.46 9.75 1.71
CA ASN A 213 -12.65 10.59 1.60
C ASN A 213 -13.92 9.78 1.31
N GLY A 214 -13.80 8.46 1.15
CA GLY A 214 -14.92 7.54 1.01
C GLY A 214 -15.38 7.33 -0.44
N TYR A 215 -14.71 7.94 -1.41
CA TYR A 215 -14.99 7.69 -2.82
C TYR A 215 -14.54 6.29 -3.21
N ILE A 216 -15.38 5.56 -3.94
CA ILE A 216 -14.98 4.29 -4.55
C ILE A 216 -14.00 4.60 -5.68
N VAL A 217 -12.76 4.13 -5.51
CA VAL A 217 -11.67 4.37 -6.45
C VAL A 217 -11.35 3.13 -7.29
N GLY A 218 -11.75 1.95 -6.84
CA GLY A 218 -11.57 0.70 -7.58
C GLY A 218 -12.24 -0.47 -6.88
N PHE A 219 -11.95 -1.68 -7.34
CA PHE A 219 -12.52 -2.90 -6.78
C PHE A 219 -11.45 -3.98 -6.59
N SER A 220 -11.68 -4.82 -5.60
CA SER A 220 -11.13 -6.16 -5.55
C SER A 220 -12.25 -7.17 -5.78
N ALA A 221 -11.97 -8.25 -6.48
CA ALA A 221 -12.98 -9.21 -6.89
C ALA A 221 -12.48 -10.65 -6.74
N ARG A 222 -13.32 -11.47 -6.12
CA ARG A 222 -13.02 -12.84 -5.75
C ARG A 222 -13.82 -13.82 -6.62
N ASP A 223 -13.13 -14.73 -7.30
CA ASP A 223 -13.79 -15.81 -8.04
C ASP A 223 -14.58 -16.73 -7.10
N ILE A 224 -15.83 -16.98 -7.47
CA ILE A 224 -16.73 -17.92 -6.78
C ILE A 224 -16.77 -19.29 -7.46
N THR A 225 -16.29 -19.40 -8.69
CA THR A 225 -16.45 -20.62 -9.50
C THR A 225 -15.29 -21.61 -9.38
N ASN A 226 -14.11 -21.12 -8.98
CA ASN A 226 -12.81 -21.79 -9.09
C ASN A 226 -12.45 -22.24 -10.51
N LYS A 227 -13.09 -21.67 -11.54
CA LYS A 227 -12.82 -21.96 -12.96
C LYS A 227 -11.92 -20.92 -13.60
N ASN A 228 -11.83 -19.74 -13.00
CA ASN A 228 -11.01 -18.65 -13.52
C ASN A 228 -9.54 -18.83 -13.09
N ASN A 229 -8.60 -18.50 -13.99
CA ASN A 229 -7.16 -18.63 -13.72
C ASN A 229 -6.69 -17.86 -12.47
N ASN A 230 -7.28 -16.68 -12.23
CA ASN A 230 -6.92 -15.83 -11.11
C ASN A 230 -7.97 -15.90 -10.00
N LYS A 231 -7.54 -16.35 -8.83
CA LYS A 231 -8.36 -16.46 -7.62
C LYS A 231 -8.90 -15.08 -7.14
N TYR A 232 -8.09 -14.03 -7.26
CA TYR A 232 -8.45 -12.63 -7.03
C TYR A 232 -8.10 -11.77 -8.26
N LEU A 233 -8.89 -10.74 -8.50
CA LEU A 233 -8.59 -9.66 -9.44
C LEU A 233 -8.73 -8.33 -8.72
N ASN A 234 -7.81 -7.40 -8.96
CA ASN A 234 -7.94 -6.01 -8.51
C ASN A 234 -8.08 -5.14 -9.75
N SER A 235 -8.77 -4.00 -9.62
CA SER A 235 -8.71 -2.94 -10.62
C SER A 235 -7.25 -2.60 -10.96
N SER A 236 -7.00 -2.32 -12.23
CA SER A 236 -5.74 -1.71 -12.68
C SER A 236 -5.60 -0.32 -12.07
N GLU A 237 -4.37 0.20 -11.95
CA GLU A 237 -4.19 1.58 -11.49
C GLU A 237 -4.80 2.58 -12.47
N THR A 238 -5.46 3.59 -11.93
CA THR A 238 -6.12 4.67 -12.69
C THR A 238 -5.64 6.03 -12.17
N LEU A 239 -6.26 7.13 -12.61
CA LEU A 239 -6.03 8.45 -12.01
C LEU A 239 -6.49 8.49 -10.55
N VAL A 240 -7.63 7.86 -10.26
CA VAL A 240 -8.25 7.86 -8.93
C VAL A 240 -7.79 6.70 -8.04
N PHE A 241 -7.19 5.66 -8.61
CA PHE A 241 -6.73 4.47 -7.88
C PHE A 241 -5.23 4.25 -8.01
N LYS A 242 -4.54 4.41 -6.88
CA LYS A 242 -3.12 4.07 -6.71
C LYS A 242 -2.98 3.09 -5.55
N LYS A 243 -2.49 1.88 -5.81
CA LYS A 243 -2.47 0.82 -4.79
C LYS A 243 -1.58 1.19 -3.60
N ASN A 244 -0.53 1.99 -3.84
CA ASN A 244 0.36 2.50 -2.80
C ASN A 244 -0.21 3.71 -2.01
N LYS A 245 -1.45 4.12 -2.27
CA LYS A 245 -2.14 5.21 -1.55
C LYS A 245 -3.47 4.77 -0.93
N VAL A 246 -3.77 3.47 -0.90
CA VAL A 246 -5.05 3.01 -0.37
C VAL A 246 -4.88 1.74 0.46
N LEU A 247 -5.61 1.69 1.56
CA LEU A 247 -5.76 0.51 2.39
C LEU A 247 -7.22 0.08 2.34
N PHE A 248 -7.48 -1.18 1.99
CA PHE A 248 -8.84 -1.71 2.02
C PHE A 248 -9.44 -1.54 3.41
N ASN A 249 -10.72 -1.16 3.47
CA ASN A 249 -11.49 -0.90 4.70
C ASN A 249 -11.02 0.29 5.54
N TYR A 250 -10.03 1.08 5.11
CA TYR A 250 -9.59 2.25 5.89
C TYR A 250 -10.71 3.26 6.12
N TRP A 251 -11.49 3.60 5.09
CA TRP A 251 -12.63 4.54 5.23
C TRP A 251 -13.60 4.12 6.34
N ASN A 252 -13.94 2.84 6.42
CA ASN A 252 -14.87 2.32 7.43
C ASN A 252 -14.20 2.19 8.81
N ALA A 253 -12.91 1.86 8.84
CA ALA A 253 -12.17 1.58 10.07
C ALA A 253 -11.52 2.82 10.71
N LYS A 254 -11.35 3.94 9.99
CA LYS A 254 -10.53 5.08 10.43
C LYS A 254 -10.93 5.64 11.79
N ASP A 255 -12.23 5.70 12.09
CA ASP A 255 -12.72 6.16 13.39
C ASP A 255 -12.42 5.13 14.49
N LYS A 256 -12.51 3.84 14.18
CA LYS A 256 -12.17 2.75 15.11
C LYS A 256 -10.67 2.74 15.40
N ILE A 257 -9.86 2.92 14.37
CA ILE A 257 -8.40 3.06 14.48
C ILE A 257 -8.04 4.26 15.34
N SER A 258 -8.63 5.43 15.06
CA SER A 258 -8.35 6.65 15.81
C SER A 258 -8.75 6.54 17.29
N ASN A 259 -9.92 5.96 17.58
CA ASN A 259 -10.42 5.79 18.94
C ASN A 259 -9.62 4.75 19.73
N ALA A 260 -9.26 3.62 19.12
CA ALA A 260 -8.47 2.58 19.75
C ALA A 260 -6.97 2.94 19.81
N LYS A 261 -6.51 3.87 18.96
CA LYS A 261 -5.10 4.10 18.62
C LYS A 261 -4.38 2.81 18.24
N GLU A 262 -5.10 1.91 17.59
CA GLU A 262 -4.62 0.57 17.23
C GLU A 262 -5.22 0.19 15.88
N VAL A 263 -4.45 -0.51 15.05
CA VAL A 263 -4.90 -1.04 13.76
C VAL A 263 -4.33 -2.44 13.55
N PHE A 264 -5.14 -3.35 13.01
CA PHE A 264 -4.66 -4.62 12.46
C PHE A 264 -4.44 -4.49 10.96
N LEU A 265 -3.22 -4.75 10.51
CA LEU A 265 -2.84 -4.69 9.10
C LEU A 265 -2.63 -6.10 8.56
N VAL A 266 -3.47 -6.51 7.63
CA VAL A 266 -3.49 -7.86 7.02
C VAL A 266 -3.29 -7.78 5.50
N GLU A 267 -3.24 -8.92 4.82
CA GLU A 267 -2.95 -8.99 3.38
C GLU A 267 -4.20 -8.78 2.52
N GLY A 268 -5.31 -9.45 2.85
CA GLY A 268 -6.50 -9.53 1.99
C GLY A 268 -7.80 -9.03 2.61
N GLN A 269 -8.83 -8.95 1.77
CA GLN A 269 -10.17 -8.49 2.16
C GLN A 269 -10.85 -9.47 3.11
N PHE A 270 -10.68 -10.78 2.88
CA PHE A 270 -11.29 -11.79 3.75
C PHE A 270 -10.68 -11.81 5.14
N ASP A 271 -9.40 -11.49 5.27
CA ASP A 271 -8.73 -11.36 6.57
C ASP A 271 -9.32 -10.22 7.39
N VAL A 272 -9.61 -9.09 6.72
CA VAL A 272 -10.34 -7.95 7.32
C VAL A 272 -11.74 -8.38 7.74
N VAL A 273 -12.47 -9.09 6.87
CA VAL A 273 -13.82 -9.59 7.22
C VAL A 273 -13.76 -10.55 8.41
N ALA A 274 -12.74 -11.41 8.49
CA ALA A 274 -12.54 -12.35 9.58
C ALA A 274 -12.25 -11.66 10.91
N LEU A 275 -11.34 -10.68 10.91
CA LEU A 275 -11.05 -9.84 12.06
C LEU A 275 -12.28 -9.03 12.51
N TYR A 276 -13.03 -8.47 11.57
CA TYR A 276 -14.28 -7.76 11.86
C TYR A 276 -15.30 -8.69 12.53
N LYS A 277 -15.53 -9.89 11.98
CA LYS A 277 -16.40 -10.91 12.60
C LYS A 277 -15.95 -11.29 14.01
N ALA A 278 -14.64 -11.27 14.27
CA ALA A 278 -14.07 -11.51 15.59
C ALA A 278 -14.12 -10.29 16.54
N GLY A 279 -14.65 -9.15 16.09
CA GLY A 279 -14.81 -7.92 16.88
C GLY A 279 -13.65 -6.92 16.77
N PHE A 280 -12.70 -7.14 15.88
CA PHE A 280 -11.59 -6.22 15.60
C PHE A 280 -11.95 -5.33 14.41
N GLU A 281 -12.85 -4.37 14.65
CA GLU A 281 -13.36 -3.46 13.62
C GLU A 281 -12.31 -2.47 13.07
N ASN A 282 -11.16 -2.37 13.73
CA ASN A 282 -9.99 -1.56 13.37
C ASN A 282 -9.00 -2.31 12.47
N SER A 283 -9.49 -3.10 11.51
CA SER A 283 -8.66 -3.88 10.57
C SER A 283 -8.66 -3.33 9.15
N VAL A 284 -7.50 -3.33 8.49
CA VAL A 284 -7.30 -2.84 7.10
C VAL A 284 -6.34 -3.75 6.33
N ALA A 285 -6.34 -3.71 4.99
CA ALA A 285 -5.49 -4.57 4.16
C ALA A 285 -4.71 -3.88 3.05
N LEU A 286 -3.53 -4.43 2.71
CA LEU A 286 -2.63 -3.96 1.65
C LEU A 286 -3.02 -4.41 0.23
N MET A 287 -3.82 -5.46 0.10
CA MET A 287 -4.31 -5.98 -1.18
C MET A 287 -3.17 -6.46 -2.11
N GLY A 288 -2.15 -7.11 -1.56
CA GLY A 288 -1.02 -7.66 -2.31
C GLY A 288 0.00 -6.62 -2.79
N THR A 289 0.14 -5.49 -2.09
CA THR A 289 1.18 -4.49 -2.35
C THR A 289 2.12 -4.31 -1.16
N ASN A 290 3.34 -3.81 -1.44
CA ASN A 290 4.24 -3.41 -0.37
C ASN A 290 3.69 -2.18 0.35
N LEU A 291 4.01 -2.08 1.63
CA LEU A 291 3.68 -0.92 2.45
C LEU A 291 4.40 0.33 1.90
N SER A 292 3.66 1.44 1.81
CA SER A 292 4.19 2.73 1.36
C SER A 292 4.27 3.72 2.52
N HIS A 293 4.98 4.84 2.31
CA HIS A 293 4.95 5.95 3.26
C HIS A 293 3.53 6.49 3.46
N TYR A 294 2.74 6.58 2.39
CA TYR A 294 1.35 7.04 2.47
C TYR A 294 0.49 6.12 3.34
N HIS A 295 0.66 4.79 3.23
CA HIS A 295 -0.03 3.84 4.12
C HIS A 295 0.30 4.09 5.59
N LEU A 296 1.56 4.40 5.90
CA LEU A 296 1.97 4.71 7.27
C LEU A 296 1.44 6.06 7.76
N GLU A 297 1.38 7.07 6.88
CA GLU A 297 0.78 8.37 7.18
C GLU A 297 -0.71 8.25 7.56
N LEU A 298 -1.47 7.41 6.84
CA LEU A 298 -2.87 7.12 7.18
C LEU A 298 -3.03 6.52 8.59
N LEU A 299 -1.99 5.86 9.10
CA LEU A 299 -1.97 5.14 10.37
C LEU A 299 -1.18 5.87 11.47
N LYS A 300 -0.75 7.12 11.23
CA LYS A 300 0.05 7.90 12.18
C LYS A 300 -0.56 7.93 13.59
N ASN A 301 0.30 7.97 14.61
CA ASN A 301 -0.07 7.93 16.03
C ASN A 301 -0.83 6.66 16.48
N SER A 302 -0.73 5.57 15.72
CA SER A 302 -1.38 4.29 16.05
C SER A 302 -0.38 3.18 16.33
N THR A 303 -0.81 2.20 17.11
CA THR A 303 -0.15 0.90 17.24
C THR A 303 -0.59 0.00 16.07
N ILE A 304 0.35 -0.35 15.19
CA ILE A 304 0.14 -1.25 14.06
C ILE A 304 0.43 -2.68 14.50
N ASN A 305 -0.56 -3.56 14.40
CA ASN A 305 -0.39 -5.00 14.55
C ASN A 305 -0.33 -5.64 13.16
N LEU A 306 0.88 -5.96 12.71
CA LEU A 306 1.10 -6.67 11.46
C LEU A 306 0.67 -8.13 11.63
N PHE A 307 -0.27 -8.56 10.81
CA PHE A 307 -0.77 -9.93 10.78
C PHE A 307 -0.75 -10.44 9.34
N PHE A 308 0.46 -10.65 8.84
CA PHE A 308 0.71 -11.25 7.52
C PHE A 308 0.83 -12.77 7.62
N ASP A 309 0.78 -13.43 6.48
CA ASP A 309 0.82 -14.88 6.42
C ASP A 309 2.15 -15.40 6.99
N SER A 310 2.09 -16.52 7.70
CA SER A 310 3.29 -17.13 8.30
C SER A 310 4.07 -18.01 7.33
N ASP A 311 3.60 -18.10 6.08
CA ASP A 311 4.29 -18.80 5.01
C ASP A 311 5.53 -18.02 4.54
N LYS A 312 6.28 -18.61 3.61
CA LYS A 312 7.51 -17.97 3.10
C LYS A 312 7.22 -16.63 2.42
N ALA A 313 6.10 -16.49 1.72
CA ALA A 313 5.75 -15.28 0.99
C ALA A 313 5.39 -14.13 1.95
N GLY A 314 4.62 -14.42 3.00
CA GLY A 314 4.27 -13.46 4.06
C GLY A 314 5.48 -13.09 4.93
N GLN A 315 6.42 -14.01 5.16
CA GLN A 315 7.72 -13.69 5.79
C GLN A 315 8.55 -12.74 4.91
N GLU A 316 8.68 -13.02 3.62
CA GLU A 316 9.38 -12.13 2.66
C GLU A 316 8.67 -10.77 2.53
N SER A 317 7.34 -10.74 2.58
CA SER A 317 6.54 -9.51 2.59
C SER A 317 6.80 -8.69 3.85
N THR A 318 6.79 -9.33 5.02
CA THR A 318 7.16 -8.71 6.30
C THR A 318 8.55 -8.10 6.18
N GLU A 319 9.54 -8.85 5.68
CA GLU A 319 10.91 -8.39 5.49
C GLU A 319 11.04 -7.16 4.60
N LYS A 320 10.35 -7.15 3.45
CA LYS A 320 10.34 -6.01 2.53
C LYS A 320 9.79 -4.75 3.19
N ASN A 321 8.82 -4.92 4.10
CA ASN A 321 8.16 -3.82 4.80
C ASN A 321 8.90 -3.37 6.08
N LEU A 322 9.77 -4.19 6.68
CA LEU A 322 10.46 -3.84 7.93
C LEU A 322 11.28 -2.55 7.81
N LYS A 323 12.01 -2.35 6.71
CA LYS A 323 12.85 -1.16 6.52
C LYS A 323 12.03 0.13 6.53
N ILE A 324 10.95 0.18 5.75
CA ILE A 324 10.08 1.35 5.67
C ILE A 324 9.39 1.62 7.01
N ILE A 325 8.99 0.56 7.71
CA ILE A 325 8.39 0.66 9.04
C ILE A 325 9.40 1.24 10.04
N LEU A 326 10.60 0.67 10.14
CA LEU A 326 11.65 1.14 11.05
C LEU A 326 11.97 2.61 10.82
N TYR A 327 12.13 3.00 9.56
CA TYR A 327 12.46 4.37 9.20
C TYR A 327 11.37 5.39 9.59
N TYR A 328 10.09 5.07 9.32
CA TYR A 328 8.99 6.00 9.57
C TYR A 328 8.36 5.87 10.96
N ALA A 329 8.64 4.80 11.71
CA ALA A 329 7.98 4.55 13.00
C ALA A 329 8.16 5.71 13.99
N SER A 330 9.38 6.24 14.14
CA SER A 330 9.63 7.40 15.00
C SER A 330 8.99 8.68 14.44
N LYS A 331 9.12 8.91 13.13
CA LYS A 331 8.67 10.12 12.43
C LYS A 331 7.14 10.28 12.50
N LEU A 332 6.42 9.17 12.49
CA LEU A 332 4.95 9.12 12.49
C LEU A 332 4.36 8.69 13.83
N ASN A 333 5.20 8.56 14.86
CA ASN A 333 4.82 8.13 16.21
C ASN A 333 4.02 6.81 16.18
N LEU A 334 4.53 5.84 15.43
CA LEU A 334 3.96 4.50 15.30
C LEU A 334 4.59 3.55 16.31
N GLN A 335 3.76 2.71 16.91
CA GLN A 335 4.21 1.51 17.59
C GLN A 335 3.90 0.32 16.70
N VAL A 336 4.78 -0.67 16.65
CA VAL A 336 4.64 -1.78 15.71
C VAL A 336 4.79 -3.09 16.45
N ASN A 337 3.77 -3.92 16.31
CA ASN A 337 3.73 -5.27 16.80
C ASN A 337 3.58 -6.24 15.63
N ILE A 338 4.12 -7.44 15.79
CA ILE A 338 3.97 -8.55 14.85
C ILE A 338 3.18 -9.64 15.55
N VAL A 339 2.05 -10.02 14.96
CA VAL A 339 1.21 -11.12 15.45
C VAL A 339 1.93 -12.44 15.20
N VAL A 340 2.12 -13.22 16.26
CA VAL A 340 2.87 -14.48 16.21
C VAL A 340 1.89 -15.63 16.03
N ASN A 341 1.72 -16.02 14.78
CA ASN A 341 0.81 -17.08 14.38
C ASN A 341 1.56 -18.41 14.24
N LYS A 342 1.32 -19.32 15.18
CA LYS A 342 1.93 -20.67 15.20
C LYS A 342 1.17 -21.70 14.36
N LEU A 343 -0.05 -21.37 13.90
CA LEU A 343 -0.94 -22.28 13.20
C LEU A 343 -0.79 -22.21 11.68
N THR A 344 0.05 -21.30 11.17
CA THR A 344 0.34 -21.10 9.74
C THR A 344 -0.91 -20.97 8.84
N LYS A 345 -1.99 -20.42 9.40
CA LYS A 345 -3.26 -20.17 8.73
C LYS A 345 -3.53 -18.67 8.64
N ASP A 346 -4.13 -18.20 7.56
CA ASP A 346 -4.52 -16.80 7.44
C ASP A 346 -5.65 -16.44 8.44
N PRO A 347 -5.93 -15.15 8.70
CA PRO A 347 -7.01 -14.77 9.61
C PRO A 347 -8.40 -15.33 9.24
N ASP A 348 -8.73 -15.48 7.96
CA ASP A 348 -10.01 -16.07 7.54
C ASP A 348 -10.07 -17.58 7.82
N GLU A 349 -9.01 -18.32 7.55
CA GLU A 349 -8.86 -19.73 7.89
C GLU A 349 -8.92 -19.97 9.40
N LEU A 350 -8.29 -19.11 10.19
CA LEU A 350 -8.36 -19.14 11.65
C LEU A 350 -9.78 -18.88 12.15
N TYR A 351 -10.48 -17.92 11.56
CA TYR A 351 -11.88 -17.68 11.92
C TYR A 351 -12.77 -18.88 11.59
N ASN A 352 -12.60 -19.47 10.41
CA ASN A 352 -13.44 -20.57 9.94
C ASN A 352 -13.13 -21.90 10.65
N LEU A 353 -12.00 -22.02 11.34
CA LEU A 353 -11.63 -23.21 12.12
C LEU A 353 -12.55 -23.45 13.32
N ASP A 354 -12.82 -22.40 14.10
CA ASP A 354 -13.50 -22.50 15.40
C ASP A 354 -14.33 -21.26 15.75
N GLU A 355 -14.85 -20.57 14.72
CA GLU A 355 -15.65 -19.35 14.85
C GLU A 355 -14.91 -18.20 15.54
N GLY A 356 -13.60 -18.14 15.31
CA GLY A 356 -12.75 -17.03 15.72
C GLY A 356 -12.17 -17.15 17.13
N ILE A 357 -12.30 -18.30 17.80
CA ILE A 357 -11.64 -18.53 19.09
C ILE A 357 -10.12 -18.54 18.90
N SER A 358 -9.60 -19.33 17.96
CA SER A 358 -8.19 -19.39 17.61
C SER A 358 -7.67 -18.06 17.08
N LEU A 359 -8.48 -17.36 16.28
CA LEU A 359 -8.13 -16.03 15.78
C LEU A 359 -7.94 -15.03 16.92
N LYS A 360 -8.90 -14.97 17.86
CA LYS A 360 -8.85 -14.08 19.04
C LYS A 360 -7.68 -14.39 19.95
N GLU A 361 -7.29 -15.66 20.08
CA GLU A 361 -6.12 -16.02 20.87
C GLU A 361 -4.82 -15.65 20.15
N THR A 362 -4.75 -15.93 18.85
CA THR A 362 -3.58 -15.60 18.02
C THR A 362 -3.28 -14.11 18.05
N VAL A 363 -4.29 -13.25 17.90
CA VAL A 363 -4.06 -11.79 17.92
C VAL A 363 -3.59 -11.26 19.27
N LYS A 364 -3.74 -11.99 20.38
CA LYS A 364 -3.17 -11.57 21.67
C LYS A 364 -1.67 -11.85 21.74
N ASN A 365 -1.19 -12.84 21.01
CA ASN A 365 0.21 -13.23 20.98
C ASN A 365 0.97 -12.34 19.99
N LYS A 366 1.62 -11.31 20.52
CA LYS A 366 2.33 -10.30 19.72
C LYS A 366 3.75 -10.11 20.23
N TYR A 367 4.69 -9.90 19.32
CA TYR A 367 6.00 -9.35 19.65
C TYR A 367 6.04 -7.89 19.23
N ASP A 368 6.58 -7.01 20.08
CA ASP A 368 6.98 -5.70 19.58
C ASP A 368 8.10 -5.85 18.55
N LEU A 369 8.29 -4.83 17.72
CA LEU A 369 9.25 -4.85 16.63
C LEU A 369 10.68 -5.19 17.08
N SER A 370 11.09 -4.73 18.26
CA SER A 370 12.43 -4.99 18.81
C SER A 370 12.56 -6.46 19.20
N GLN A 371 11.59 -6.99 19.95
CA GLN A 371 11.56 -8.40 20.34
C GLN A 371 11.52 -9.32 19.11
N TYR A 372 10.77 -8.96 18.07
CA TYR A 372 10.73 -9.71 16.82
C TYR A 372 12.10 -9.74 16.14
N LEU A 373 12.78 -8.60 16.01
CA LEU A 373 14.11 -8.53 15.39
C LEU A 373 15.15 -9.30 16.20
N ILE A 374 15.10 -9.21 17.53
CA ILE A 374 15.95 -10.02 18.42
C ILE A 374 15.70 -11.51 18.19
N ASN A 375 14.45 -11.98 18.22
CA ASN A 375 14.15 -13.40 18.01
C ASN A 375 14.59 -13.91 16.63
N LYS A 376 14.49 -13.04 15.62
CA LYS A 376 14.89 -13.32 14.25
C LYS A 376 16.40 -13.47 14.09
N TYR A 377 17.19 -12.63 14.76
CA TYR A 377 18.64 -12.56 14.55
C TYR A 377 19.47 -13.21 15.67
N CYS A 378 18.91 -13.37 16.87
CA CYS A 378 19.59 -13.94 18.04
C CYS A 378 19.27 -15.42 18.27
N SER A 379 18.52 -16.10 17.38
CA SER A 379 18.22 -17.53 17.56
C SER A 379 19.25 -18.41 16.84
N ALA A 380 19.66 -19.50 17.49
CA ALA A 380 20.56 -20.47 16.86
C ALA A 380 19.92 -21.10 15.60
N GLU A 381 18.59 -21.27 15.61
CA GLU A 381 17.81 -21.65 14.43
C GLU A 381 17.98 -20.69 13.26
N ALA A 382 18.19 -19.39 13.49
CA ALA A 382 18.37 -18.41 12.42
C ALA A 382 19.62 -18.70 11.57
N PHE A 383 20.61 -19.44 12.08
CA PHE A 383 21.85 -19.77 11.36
C PHE A 383 21.95 -21.25 11.00
N LYS A 384 21.03 -22.07 11.50
CA LYS A 384 20.95 -23.51 11.23
C LYS A 384 20.64 -23.75 9.75
N GLU A 385 21.30 -24.75 9.15
CA GLU A 385 21.13 -25.17 7.75
C GLU A 385 21.43 -24.08 6.68
N LYS A 386 22.05 -22.96 7.06
CA LYS A 386 22.50 -21.93 6.13
C LYS A 386 23.97 -22.11 5.75
N ASN A 387 24.29 -21.97 4.46
CA ASN A 387 25.67 -21.88 4.01
C ASN A 387 26.29 -20.50 4.34
N ASP A 388 27.60 -20.34 4.19
CA ASP A 388 28.29 -19.10 4.59
C ASP A 388 27.80 -17.87 3.84
N ILE A 389 27.38 -18.01 2.58
CA ILE A 389 26.79 -16.92 1.79
C ILE A 389 25.44 -16.49 2.39
N GLN A 390 24.59 -17.45 2.75
CA GLN A 390 23.29 -17.21 3.36
C GLN A 390 23.42 -16.60 4.76
N LYS A 391 24.40 -17.06 5.56
CA LYS A 391 24.71 -16.46 6.87
C LYS A 391 25.18 -15.03 6.72
N SER A 392 26.11 -14.77 5.79
CA SER A 392 26.62 -13.42 5.51
C SER A 392 25.51 -12.48 5.05
N SER A 393 24.62 -12.94 4.15
CA SER A 393 23.45 -12.17 3.70
C SER A 393 22.47 -11.87 4.84
N LEU A 394 22.21 -12.83 5.73
CA LEU A 394 21.36 -12.64 6.90
C LEU A 394 21.93 -11.57 7.84
N LEU A 395 23.25 -11.62 8.09
CA LEU A 395 23.95 -10.63 8.91
C LEU A 395 23.97 -9.25 8.24
N ALA A 396 24.18 -9.16 6.93
CA ALA A 396 24.09 -7.91 6.20
C ALA A 396 22.69 -7.28 6.38
N ASN A 397 21.62 -8.05 6.18
CA ASN A 397 20.25 -7.59 6.39
C ASN A 397 19.99 -7.15 7.84
N MET A 398 20.60 -7.80 8.82
CA MET A 398 20.50 -7.42 10.23
C MET A 398 21.01 -5.98 10.46
N PHE A 399 22.22 -5.67 9.95
CA PHE A 399 22.80 -4.34 10.10
C PHE A 399 22.04 -3.29 9.28
N GLU A 400 21.48 -3.65 8.12
CA GLU A 400 20.62 -2.74 7.37
C GLU A 400 19.33 -2.39 8.13
N HIS A 401 18.71 -3.33 8.83
CA HIS A 401 17.59 -3.01 9.72
C HIS A 401 18.05 -2.18 10.92
N ALA A 402 19.19 -2.53 11.51
CA ALA A 402 19.74 -1.84 12.67
C ALA A 402 20.01 -0.36 12.41
N TYR A 403 20.41 0.00 11.17
CA TYR A 403 20.61 1.38 10.75
C TYR A 403 19.35 2.26 10.90
N TYR A 404 18.15 1.69 10.72
CA TYR A 404 16.88 2.41 10.83
C TYR A 404 16.26 2.36 12.23
N MET A 405 16.91 1.69 13.21
CA MET A 405 16.41 1.63 14.58
C MET A 405 16.63 2.97 15.31
N GLN A 406 15.73 3.27 16.26
CA GLN A 406 15.98 4.35 17.19
C GLN A 406 17.20 4.03 18.08
N PRO A 407 18.00 5.02 18.52
CA PRO A 407 19.24 4.78 19.26
C PRO A 407 19.09 3.88 20.50
N GLN A 408 17.99 4.03 21.24
CA GLN A 408 17.70 3.22 22.43
C GLN A 408 17.42 1.76 22.08
N ILE A 409 16.63 1.53 21.02
CA ILE A 409 16.32 0.18 20.50
C ILE A 409 17.57 -0.47 19.93
N TYR A 410 18.37 0.30 19.19
CA TYR A 410 19.64 -0.17 18.64
C TYR A 410 20.63 -0.61 19.72
N SER A 411 20.76 0.16 20.81
CA SER A 411 21.63 -0.19 21.94
C SER A 411 21.21 -1.51 22.60
N LEU A 412 19.92 -1.69 22.86
CA LEU A 412 19.38 -2.95 23.38
C LEU A 412 19.61 -4.11 22.40
N PHE A 413 19.36 -3.88 21.10
CA PHE A 413 19.57 -4.86 20.05
C PHE A 413 21.04 -5.30 19.97
N LYS A 414 21.99 -4.36 20.01
CA LYS A 414 23.43 -4.63 20.04
C LYS A 414 23.82 -5.48 21.25
N SER A 415 23.38 -5.11 22.46
CA SER A 415 23.64 -5.90 23.68
C SER A 415 23.17 -7.34 23.52
N LYS A 416 21.93 -7.53 23.04
CA LYS A 416 21.32 -8.85 22.87
C LYS A 416 22.02 -9.71 21.81
N ILE A 417 22.53 -9.10 20.74
CA ILE A 417 23.28 -9.82 19.71
C ILE A 417 24.62 -10.31 20.28
N LEU A 418 25.36 -9.46 21.01
CA LEU A 418 26.64 -9.84 21.60
C LEU A 418 26.46 -10.87 22.72
N GLU A 419 25.43 -10.73 23.57
CA GLU A 419 25.05 -11.71 24.60
C GLU A 419 24.74 -13.09 24.01
N SER A 420 24.17 -13.16 22.81
CA SER A 420 23.84 -14.44 22.15
C SER A 420 25.08 -15.24 21.72
N LYS A 421 26.27 -14.61 21.73
CA LYS A 421 27.55 -15.20 21.29
C LYS A 421 27.54 -15.75 19.86
N ILE A 422 26.56 -15.35 19.04
CA ILE A 422 26.48 -15.70 17.61
C ILE A 422 27.60 -14.98 16.82
N LEU A 423 27.98 -13.78 17.25
CA LEU A 423 29.08 -13.00 16.68
C LEU A 423 30.10 -12.71 17.78
N SER A 424 31.39 -12.82 17.45
CA SER A 424 32.43 -12.20 18.28
C SER A 424 32.38 -10.68 18.14
N ASP A 425 32.91 -9.96 19.13
CA ASP A 425 32.99 -8.49 19.09
C ASP A 425 33.72 -8.00 17.83
N GLU A 426 34.76 -8.71 17.40
CA GLU A 426 35.55 -8.41 16.20
C GLU A 426 34.72 -8.56 14.91
N VAL A 427 33.97 -9.67 14.77
CA VAL A 427 33.13 -9.91 13.60
C VAL A 427 31.97 -8.93 13.58
N TYR A 428 31.33 -8.66 14.73
CA TYR A 428 30.28 -7.66 14.85
C TYR A 428 30.77 -6.30 14.36
N SER A 429 31.90 -5.83 14.88
CA SER A 429 32.48 -4.53 14.53
C SER A 429 32.82 -4.42 13.04
N SER A 430 33.31 -5.51 12.44
CA SER A 430 33.60 -5.58 11.00
C SER A 430 32.34 -5.42 10.15
N PHE A 431 31.28 -6.18 10.46
CA PHE A 431 30.01 -6.09 9.75
C PHE A 431 29.30 -4.75 10.00
N GLU A 432 29.34 -4.24 11.22
CA GLU A 432 28.81 -2.91 11.58
C GLU A 432 29.41 -1.85 10.66
N LYS A 433 30.75 -1.83 10.51
CA LYS A 433 31.43 -0.89 9.62
C LYS A 433 31.06 -1.06 8.15
N GLN A 434 30.81 -2.29 7.70
CA GLN A 434 30.55 -2.58 6.29
C GLN A 434 29.09 -2.36 5.87
N TYR A 435 28.13 -2.67 6.75
CA TYR A 435 26.72 -2.81 6.43
C TYR A 435 25.77 -1.88 7.22
N LEU A 436 26.22 -1.24 8.30
CA LEU A 436 25.41 -0.24 9.03
C LEU A 436 25.36 1.10 8.26
N LYS A 437 24.74 1.07 7.09
CA LYS A 437 24.62 2.20 6.16
C LYS A 437 23.23 2.19 5.53
N PRO A 438 22.73 3.33 5.03
CA PRO A 438 21.43 3.37 4.40
C PRO A 438 21.43 2.46 3.17
N ASN A 439 20.59 1.43 3.20
CA ASN A 439 20.29 0.58 2.05
C ASN A 439 18.76 0.39 1.94
N PHE A 440 18.13 1.09 1.00
CA PHE A 440 16.72 0.92 0.62
C PHE A 440 16.63 0.39 -0.80
N SER A 441 16.25 -0.87 -0.96
CA SER A 441 16.10 -1.52 -2.27
C SER A 441 14.69 -1.40 -2.85
N SER A 442 13.68 -1.11 -2.02
CA SER A 442 12.26 -1.23 -2.38
C SER A 442 11.56 0.08 -2.76
N ASP A 443 12.20 1.24 -2.58
CA ASP A 443 11.62 2.55 -2.92
C ASP A 443 12.66 3.42 -3.65
N LYS A 444 12.48 3.58 -4.97
CA LYS A 444 13.39 4.38 -5.83
C LYS A 444 13.36 5.87 -5.50
N ASN A 445 12.30 6.36 -4.88
CA ASN A 445 12.15 7.78 -4.53
C ASN A 445 12.70 8.08 -3.12
N PHE A 446 13.05 7.06 -2.34
CA PHE A 446 13.54 7.22 -0.97
C PHE A 446 14.83 8.03 -0.88
N LEU A 447 15.77 7.86 -1.82
CA LEU A 447 17.01 8.65 -1.85
C LEU A 447 16.76 10.15 -2.06
N GLN A 448 15.62 10.53 -2.64
CA GLN A 448 15.22 11.93 -2.77
C GLN A 448 14.62 12.50 -1.47
N HIS A 449 14.16 11.64 -0.55
CA HIS A 449 13.52 12.04 0.71
C HIS A 449 14.50 12.17 1.89
N ILE A 450 15.73 11.66 1.78
CA ILE A 450 16.78 11.94 2.77
C ILE A 450 17.31 13.35 2.50
N SER A 451 17.02 14.29 3.40
CA SER A 451 17.66 15.60 3.31
C SER A 451 19.16 15.46 3.58
N LYS A 452 20.00 16.21 2.85
CA LYS A 452 21.47 16.25 3.06
C LYS A 452 21.86 16.50 4.53
N ASN A 453 21.01 17.23 5.27
CA ASN A 453 21.19 17.58 6.68
C ASN A 453 20.95 16.40 7.65
N GLU A 454 20.05 15.46 7.34
CA GLU A 454 19.79 14.30 8.22
C GLU A 454 20.99 13.33 8.23
N TYR A 455 21.68 13.19 7.09
CA TYR A 455 22.89 12.39 6.97
C TYR A 455 24.06 12.98 7.79
N GLU A 456 24.19 14.31 7.84
CA GLU A 456 25.22 15.01 8.60
C GLU A 456 24.97 14.99 10.12
N GLN A 457 23.71 15.11 10.56
CA GLN A 457 23.35 15.01 11.98
C GLN A 457 23.60 13.61 12.58
N TYR A 458 23.38 12.55 11.81
CA TYR A 458 23.62 11.17 12.25
C TYR A 458 25.13 10.90 12.51
N ASN A 459 26.00 11.42 11.65
CA ASN A 459 27.45 11.28 11.82
C ASN A 459 27.99 12.02 13.07
N GLN A 460 27.33 13.10 13.49
CA GLN A 460 27.68 13.84 14.72
C GLN A 460 27.20 13.15 16.00
N GLN A 461 26.08 12.42 15.98
CA GLN A 461 25.59 11.67 17.14
C GLN A 461 26.36 10.36 17.37
N SER A 462 26.74 9.68 16.28
CA SER A 462 27.46 8.40 16.32
C SER A 462 28.88 8.53 16.92
N SER A 463 29.51 9.68 16.73
CA SER A 463 30.85 10.00 17.24
C SER A 463 30.86 10.30 18.74
N ASN A 464 29.74 10.75 19.33
CA ASN A 464 29.64 11.08 20.75
C ASN A 464 29.35 9.87 21.65
N ILE A 465 28.79 8.78 21.11
CA ILE A 465 28.48 7.55 21.88
C ILE A 465 29.74 6.67 22.07
N LEU A 466 30.77 6.85 21.25
CA LEU A 466 32.02 6.06 21.26
C LEU A 466 32.98 6.37 22.44
N HIS A 467 32.70 7.38 23.27
CA HIS A 467 33.63 7.80 24.33
C HIS A 467 33.22 7.46 25.77
N SER A 468 32.11 6.75 26.00
CA SER A 468 31.64 6.49 27.37
C SER A 468 31.08 5.08 27.60
N SER A 469 31.90 4.02 27.50
CA SER A 469 31.68 2.78 28.26
C SER A 469 32.84 1.80 28.09
N ASN A 470 33.96 2.06 28.77
CA ASN A 470 34.97 1.04 29.08
C ASN A 470 35.05 0.93 30.60
N LYS A 471 34.36 -0.08 31.14
CA LYS A 471 34.59 -0.74 32.44
C LYS A 471 33.37 -1.60 32.76
N TYR A 472 33.53 -2.92 32.75
CA TYR A 472 33.26 -3.83 33.89
C TYR A 472 33.38 -5.29 33.43
N ASN A 473 34.34 -5.98 34.06
CA ASN A 473 34.51 -7.44 34.05
C ASN A 473 33.68 -8.08 35.18
N ASP A 474 33.54 -9.40 35.08
CA ASP A 474 33.14 -10.42 36.08
C ASP A 474 31.66 -10.83 36.14
N TYR A 475 31.36 -12.07 35.71
CA TYR A 475 30.56 -13.14 36.37
C TYR A 475 30.29 -14.33 35.39
N PRO A 476 29.91 -15.55 35.83
CA PRO A 476 30.61 -16.79 35.49
C PRO A 476 29.85 -17.72 34.53
N ASN A 477 30.62 -18.65 33.95
CA ASN A 477 30.22 -19.76 33.08
C ASN A 477 29.03 -20.59 33.60
N TYR A 478 28.05 -20.81 32.73
CA TYR A 478 27.16 -21.97 32.79
C TYR A 478 27.36 -22.83 31.55
N ASN A 479 27.93 -24.02 31.77
CA ASN A 479 28.01 -25.11 30.79
C ASN A 479 26.63 -25.76 30.64
N TYR A 480 26.17 -25.94 29.40
CA TYR A 480 25.20 -26.98 29.06
C TYR A 480 25.71 -27.76 27.86
N GLU A 481 25.93 -29.05 28.12
CA GLU A 481 26.41 -30.06 27.17
C GLU A 481 25.33 -30.37 26.13
N TYR A 482 25.75 -30.35 24.86
CA TYR A 482 24.99 -30.79 23.70
C TYR A 482 24.99 -32.32 23.62
N ARG A 483 23.86 -32.91 23.21
CA ARG A 483 23.81 -34.32 22.78
C ARG A 483 23.49 -34.39 21.29
N ASP A 484 24.46 -34.92 20.56
CA ASP A 484 24.42 -35.31 19.16
C ASP A 484 23.30 -36.29 18.84
N TYR A 485 22.67 -36.11 17.67
CA TYR A 485 22.20 -37.23 16.88
C TYR A 485 22.72 -37.11 15.45
N SER A 486 23.33 -38.22 15.06
CA SER A 486 24.14 -38.48 13.88
C SER A 486 23.40 -38.41 12.56
N GLU A 487 24.20 -38.07 11.56
CA GLU A 487 24.05 -38.20 10.11
C GLU A 487 23.25 -39.41 9.62
N GLN A 488 22.53 -39.23 8.49
CA GLN A 488 22.63 -40.14 7.35
C GLN A 488 22.09 -39.50 6.04
N ASN A 489 23.02 -39.31 5.11
CA ASN A 489 22.94 -39.46 3.65
C ASN A 489 21.66 -39.02 2.89
N TYR A 490 21.78 -37.93 2.13
CA TYR A 490 21.39 -37.92 0.71
C TYR A 490 22.33 -36.99 -0.09
N ASN A 491 23.32 -37.60 -0.74
CA ASN A 491 24.03 -36.99 -1.85
C ASN A 491 23.17 -37.02 -3.11
N ASN A 492 23.32 -35.98 -3.93
CA ASN A 492 22.86 -35.81 -5.33
C ASN A 492 21.44 -35.27 -5.55
N LEU A 493 21.31 -33.93 -5.53
CA LEU A 493 20.38 -33.23 -6.43
C LEU A 493 21.04 -31.96 -7.00
N ASN A 494 21.36 -32.03 -8.29
CA ASN A 494 21.82 -30.91 -9.13
C ASN A 494 20.76 -29.79 -9.17
N PHE A 495 21.05 -28.62 -8.60
CA PHE A 495 20.22 -27.41 -8.71
C PHE A 495 20.57 -26.56 -9.95
N ASN A 496 20.71 -27.20 -11.11
CA ASN A 496 20.68 -26.51 -12.40
C ASN A 496 19.41 -26.92 -13.14
N ASN A 497 18.29 -26.32 -12.75
CA ASN A 497 17.13 -26.06 -13.60
C ASN A 497 16.16 -25.16 -12.81
N LYS A 498 16.28 -23.84 -12.96
CA LYS A 498 15.12 -22.96 -12.78
C LYS A 498 14.08 -23.43 -13.80
N PRO A 499 12.80 -23.61 -13.46
CA PRO A 499 11.80 -23.94 -14.46
C PRO A 499 11.79 -22.78 -15.47
N TYR A 500 12.22 -23.08 -16.69
CA TYR A 500 11.93 -22.26 -17.84
C TYR A 500 10.42 -22.20 -17.95
N TRP A 501 9.84 -21.06 -17.60
CA TRP A 501 8.48 -20.72 -17.94
C TRP A 501 8.39 -20.81 -19.47
N ASN A 502 7.72 -21.84 -19.97
CA ASN A 502 7.48 -22.01 -21.40
C ASN A 502 6.35 -21.03 -21.78
N ILE A 503 6.68 -19.75 -21.87
CA ILE A 503 5.79 -18.66 -22.26
C ILE A 503 5.67 -18.71 -23.78
N LYS A 504 4.82 -19.60 -24.29
CA LYS A 504 4.31 -19.49 -25.66
C LYS A 504 2.86 -19.03 -25.54
N ASN A 505 2.63 -17.75 -25.88
CA ASN A 505 1.35 -17.05 -25.99
C ASN A 505 0.86 -16.29 -24.74
N LYS A 506 1.61 -15.27 -24.31
CA LYS A 506 1.07 -14.19 -23.47
C LYS A 506 0.62 -13.06 -24.42
N GLU A 507 -0.68 -12.78 -24.51
CA GLU A 507 -1.18 -11.65 -25.31
C GLU A 507 -0.77 -10.32 -24.66
N LEU A 508 -0.16 -9.43 -25.45
CA LEU A 508 0.25 -8.11 -24.99
C LEU A 508 -0.99 -7.18 -24.94
N ILE A 509 -1.28 -6.61 -23.77
CA ILE A 509 -2.39 -5.67 -23.54
C ILE A 509 -1.91 -4.36 -22.90
N GLY A 510 -2.69 -3.29 -23.07
CA GLY A 510 -2.44 -1.97 -22.48
C GLY A 510 -1.03 -1.44 -22.75
N ARG A 511 -0.39 -0.85 -21.73
CA ARG A 511 0.97 -0.27 -21.84
C ARG A 511 2.03 -1.26 -22.31
N SER A 512 1.89 -2.55 -22.01
CA SER A 512 2.84 -3.56 -22.47
C SER A 512 2.79 -3.74 -23.99
N LYS A 513 1.58 -3.66 -24.56
CA LYS A 513 1.39 -3.60 -26.02
C LYS A 513 2.00 -2.34 -26.59
N ASP A 514 1.71 -1.18 -26.02
CA ASP A 514 2.20 0.12 -26.51
C ASP A 514 3.73 0.20 -26.52
N ILE A 515 4.38 -0.22 -25.43
CA ILE A 515 5.85 -0.24 -25.32
C ILE A 515 6.47 -1.23 -26.30
N THR A 516 5.88 -2.42 -26.43
CA THR A 516 6.39 -3.43 -27.38
C THR A 516 6.17 -2.98 -28.83
N LEU A 517 5.08 -2.26 -29.10
CA LEU A 517 4.76 -1.68 -30.40
C LEU A 517 5.70 -0.53 -30.78
N ILE A 518 6.03 0.34 -29.82
CA ILE A 518 7.05 1.39 -29.99
C ILE A 518 8.39 0.76 -30.32
N LEU A 519 8.81 -0.23 -29.52
CA LEU A 519 10.06 -0.95 -29.72
C LEU A 519 10.11 -1.61 -31.11
N LYS A 520 9.00 -2.19 -31.58
CA LYS A 520 8.85 -2.74 -32.94
C LYS A 520 9.02 -1.66 -34.01
N CYS A 521 8.32 -0.54 -33.88
CA CYS A 521 8.34 0.56 -34.85
C CYS A 521 9.73 1.19 -34.96
N ILE A 522 10.40 1.50 -33.84
CA ILE A 522 11.73 2.13 -33.87
C ILE A 522 12.82 1.21 -34.45
N LEU A 523 12.65 -0.11 -34.33
CA LEU A 523 13.57 -1.10 -34.90
C LEU A 523 13.28 -1.39 -36.37
N SER A 524 12.04 -1.20 -36.81
CA SER A 524 11.60 -1.45 -38.18
C SER A 524 11.75 -0.22 -39.08
N GLN A 525 11.69 0.99 -38.52
CA GLN A 525 11.81 2.26 -39.22
C GLN A 525 12.59 3.26 -38.36
N THR A 526 13.88 3.44 -38.64
CA THR A 526 14.76 4.29 -37.82
C THR A 526 14.38 5.77 -37.85
N SER A 527 13.62 6.23 -38.85
CA SER A 527 13.05 7.58 -38.90
C SER A 527 12.09 7.87 -37.73
N TYR A 528 11.59 6.84 -37.04
CA TYR A 528 10.72 7.02 -35.88
C TYR A 528 11.50 7.42 -34.62
N LEU A 529 12.83 7.24 -34.63
CA LEU A 529 13.75 7.74 -33.60
C LEU A 529 14.04 9.24 -33.74
N GLU A 530 13.65 9.85 -34.86
CA GLU A 530 13.76 11.30 -35.06
C GLU A 530 12.85 12.02 -34.06
N ASN A 531 13.41 13.00 -33.35
CA ASN A 531 12.76 13.79 -32.29
C ASN A 531 12.45 13.05 -30.98
N LEU A 532 12.87 11.79 -30.80
CA LEU A 532 12.83 11.12 -29.50
C LEU A 532 14.12 11.38 -28.70
N SER A 533 13.95 11.67 -27.41
CA SER A 533 15.03 11.81 -26.42
C SER A 533 14.89 10.73 -25.34
N GLU A 534 15.98 10.44 -24.62
CA GLU A 534 15.92 9.54 -23.46
C GLU A 534 14.87 10.02 -22.43
N GLU A 535 14.78 11.34 -22.23
CA GLU A 535 13.79 12.00 -21.37
C GLU A 535 12.33 11.68 -21.76
N THR A 536 12.09 11.37 -23.04
CA THR A 536 10.78 10.97 -23.57
C THR A 536 10.28 9.66 -22.95
N PHE A 537 11.19 8.80 -22.45
CA PHE A 537 10.84 7.50 -21.87
C PHE A 537 11.29 7.35 -20.41
N ALA A 538 12.25 8.16 -19.95
CA ALA A 538 12.84 8.11 -18.62
C ALA A 538 11.79 8.18 -17.49
N ASN A 539 10.70 8.90 -17.68
CA ASN A 539 9.65 9.11 -16.66
C ASN A 539 8.45 8.14 -16.74
N ILE A 540 8.42 7.25 -17.74
CA ILE A 540 7.31 6.30 -17.89
C ILE A 540 7.43 5.22 -16.79
N ASN A 541 6.40 5.09 -15.94
CA ASN A 541 6.35 4.06 -14.89
C ASN A 541 5.85 2.72 -15.45
N THR A 542 6.61 1.64 -15.24
CA THR A 542 6.36 0.33 -15.88
C THR A 542 6.57 -0.84 -14.91
N GLU A 543 5.82 -1.94 -15.11
CA GLU A 543 6.04 -3.23 -14.44
C GLU A 543 7.42 -3.84 -14.81
N GLU A 544 7.97 -4.77 -14.02
CA GLU A 544 9.33 -5.33 -14.21
C GLU A 544 9.61 -5.84 -15.64
N GLU A 545 8.65 -6.51 -16.29
CA GLU A 545 8.79 -7.01 -17.67
C GLU A 545 8.88 -5.87 -18.70
N ASN A 546 8.16 -4.77 -18.45
CA ASN A 546 8.15 -3.58 -19.30
C ASN A 546 9.30 -2.61 -18.95
N LYS A 547 9.94 -2.77 -17.79
CA LYS A 547 11.13 -2.04 -17.39
C LYS A 547 12.31 -2.38 -18.29
N ILE A 548 12.53 -3.66 -18.59
CA ILE A 548 13.58 -4.10 -19.52
C ILE A 548 13.34 -3.55 -20.93
N LYS A 549 12.10 -3.62 -21.42
CA LYS A 549 11.74 -3.07 -22.75
C LYS A 549 11.93 -1.55 -22.82
N LYS A 550 11.60 -0.83 -21.74
CA LYS A 550 11.87 0.61 -21.63
C LYS A 550 13.37 0.91 -21.62
N GLU A 551 14.15 0.21 -20.81
CA GLU A 551 15.61 0.36 -20.74
C GLU A 551 16.26 0.10 -22.10
N LEU A 552 15.75 -0.91 -22.82
CA LEU A 552 16.15 -1.19 -24.20
C LEU A 552 15.77 -0.05 -25.16
N ILE A 553 14.59 0.56 -25.06
CA ILE A 553 14.21 1.73 -25.86
C ILE A 553 15.18 2.90 -25.61
N CYS A 554 15.46 3.23 -24.34
CA CYS A 554 16.42 4.28 -23.97
C CYS A 554 17.81 3.98 -24.54
N TYR A 555 18.29 2.74 -24.38
CA TYR A 555 19.57 2.31 -24.93
C TYR A 555 19.62 2.41 -26.46
N ILE A 556 18.52 2.09 -27.17
CA ILE A 556 18.41 2.26 -28.62
C ILE A 556 18.45 3.74 -29.01
N ILE A 557 17.77 4.62 -28.26
CA ILE A 557 17.77 6.07 -28.50
C ILE A 557 19.19 6.64 -28.33
N ASP A 558 19.89 6.27 -27.27
CA ASP A 558 21.27 6.73 -27.00
C ASP A 558 22.26 6.25 -28.07
N ASN A 559 22.00 5.08 -28.63
CA ASN A 559 22.82 4.47 -29.66
C ASN A 559 22.20 4.60 -31.06
N LYS A 560 21.26 5.51 -31.30
CA LYS A 560 20.50 5.63 -32.58
C LYS A 560 21.36 5.86 -33.82
N ASN A 561 22.59 6.35 -33.65
CA ASN A 561 23.55 6.50 -34.74
C ASN A 561 24.26 5.19 -35.13
N LYS A 562 24.26 4.19 -34.24
CA LYS A 562 24.96 2.91 -34.38
C LYS A 562 23.99 1.74 -34.57
N ILE A 563 22.84 1.79 -33.90
CA ILE A 563 21.75 0.82 -34.05
C ILE A 563 20.85 1.27 -35.21
N LYS A 564 20.81 0.47 -36.27
CA LYS A 564 19.99 0.65 -37.47
C LYS A 564 19.05 -0.55 -37.64
N GLU A 565 18.13 -0.46 -38.61
CA GLU A 565 17.20 -1.54 -38.94
C GLU A 565 17.95 -2.88 -39.05
N ASN A 566 17.43 -3.90 -38.36
CA ASN A 566 17.93 -5.28 -38.36
C ASN A 566 19.34 -5.54 -37.75
N ASN A 567 20.02 -4.56 -37.14
CA ASN A 567 21.35 -4.77 -36.52
C ASN A 567 21.37 -4.77 -34.98
N ALA A 568 20.24 -4.46 -34.32
CA ALA A 568 20.18 -4.24 -32.87
C ALA A 568 20.67 -5.46 -32.06
N SER A 569 20.25 -6.66 -32.43
CA SER A 569 20.63 -7.91 -31.76
C SER A 569 22.13 -8.19 -31.81
N GLU A 570 22.79 -7.86 -32.92
CA GLU A 570 24.24 -8.06 -33.09
C GLU A 570 25.03 -6.99 -32.33
N TYR A 571 24.56 -5.73 -32.39
CA TYR A 571 25.15 -4.62 -31.65
C TYR A 571 25.13 -4.87 -30.14
N ILE A 572 23.99 -5.31 -29.57
CA ILE A 572 23.84 -5.61 -28.13
C ILE A 572 24.77 -6.76 -27.68
N LYS A 573 24.94 -7.80 -28.51
CA LYS A 573 25.86 -8.92 -28.21
C LYS A 573 27.30 -8.43 -28.08
N ASN A 574 27.70 -7.52 -28.96
CA ASN A 574 29.08 -7.07 -29.11
C ASN A 574 29.43 -5.83 -28.26
N ASP A 575 28.44 -5.16 -27.64
CA ASP A 575 28.70 -4.00 -26.78
C ASP A 575 29.38 -4.41 -25.47
N SER A 576 30.63 -3.98 -25.28
CA SER A 576 31.43 -4.29 -24.08
C SER A 576 30.99 -3.51 -22.84
N SER A 577 30.15 -2.48 -22.99
CA SER A 577 29.62 -1.67 -21.86
C SER A 577 28.48 -2.36 -21.11
N LEU A 578 27.83 -3.36 -21.72
CA LEU A 578 26.71 -4.09 -21.12
C LEU A 578 27.19 -5.33 -20.34
N SER A 579 26.60 -5.55 -19.16
CA SER A 579 26.81 -6.80 -18.41
C SER A 579 26.20 -8.01 -19.14
N ASN A 580 26.72 -9.22 -18.89
CA ASN A 580 26.17 -10.45 -19.48
C ASN A 580 24.70 -10.68 -19.12
N ALA A 581 24.26 -10.23 -17.94
CA ALA A 581 22.86 -10.29 -17.53
C ALA A 581 22.00 -9.31 -18.37
N THR A 582 22.43 -8.05 -18.49
CA THR A 582 21.74 -7.03 -19.28
C THR A 582 21.63 -7.41 -20.76
N LYS A 583 22.70 -7.98 -21.34
CA LYS A 583 22.67 -8.49 -22.73
C LYS A 583 21.61 -9.57 -22.89
N LYS A 584 21.52 -10.50 -21.95
CA LYS A 584 20.52 -11.57 -21.98
C LYS A 584 19.10 -11.00 -21.90
N ASP A 585 18.87 -10.04 -21.01
CA ASP A 585 17.58 -9.39 -20.82
C ASP A 585 17.14 -8.60 -22.07
N TYR A 586 18.03 -7.83 -22.67
CA TYR A 586 17.75 -7.07 -23.90
C TYR A 586 17.49 -7.98 -25.11
N LEU A 587 18.28 -9.04 -25.29
CA LEU A 587 18.07 -10.01 -26.36
C LEU A 587 16.75 -10.77 -26.19
N GLN A 588 16.35 -11.05 -24.94
CA GLN A 588 15.05 -11.64 -24.66
C GLN A 588 13.92 -10.67 -25.01
N ALA A 589 14.03 -9.40 -24.61
CA ALA A 589 13.04 -8.37 -24.93
C ALA A 589 12.89 -8.14 -26.46
N LEU A 590 13.98 -8.28 -27.23
CA LEU A 590 13.93 -8.25 -28.70
C LEU A 590 13.17 -9.45 -29.28
N ASN A 591 13.34 -10.65 -28.70
CA ASN A 591 12.59 -11.83 -29.16
C ASN A 591 11.09 -11.69 -28.90
N ASP A 592 10.70 -11.01 -27.81
CA ASP A 592 9.30 -10.79 -27.46
C ASP A 592 8.57 -9.87 -28.47
N ILE A 593 9.28 -9.12 -29.31
CA ILE A 593 8.69 -8.29 -30.38
C ILE A 593 8.04 -9.15 -31.46
N ASN A 594 8.60 -10.33 -31.71
CA ASN A 594 8.08 -11.26 -32.72
C ASN A 594 6.71 -11.86 -32.33
N LEU A 595 6.23 -11.58 -31.10
CA LEU A 595 4.89 -11.93 -30.64
C LEU A 595 3.80 -10.98 -31.19
N ILE A 596 4.19 -9.86 -31.82
CA ILE A 596 3.27 -8.90 -32.45
C ILE A 596 3.18 -9.18 -33.96
N ASN A 597 1.97 -9.27 -34.52
CA ASN A 597 1.74 -9.59 -35.93
C ASN A 597 2.24 -8.46 -36.87
N GLU A 598 2.65 -8.79 -38.10
CA GLU A 598 3.07 -7.80 -39.12
C GLU A 598 2.00 -6.75 -39.44
N LYS A 599 0.72 -7.08 -39.26
CA LYS A 599 -0.43 -6.17 -39.45
C LYS A 599 -0.56 -5.09 -38.38
N ASP A 600 0.21 -5.16 -37.29
CA ASP A 600 0.22 -4.16 -36.23
C ASP A 600 1.20 -3.01 -36.52
N ASN A 601 1.82 -2.94 -37.70
CA ASN A 601 2.64 -1.78 -38.06
C ASN A 601 1.73 -0.53 -38.15
N ILE A 602 1.88 0.36 -37.18
CA ILE A 602 1.12 1.61 -37.08
C ILE A 602 1.77 2.72 -37.89
N SER A 603 0.95 3.67 -38.34
CA SER A 603 1.43 4.88 -39.02
C SER A 603 2.24 5.77 -38.08
N LYS A 604 3.08 6.66 -38.63
CA LYS A 604 3.83 7.66 -37.84
C LYS A 604 2.92 8.52 -36.95
N ASN A 605 1.76 8.90 -37.46
CA ASN A 605 0.74 9.64 -36.69
C ASN A 605 0.18 8.83 -35.51
N GLU A 606 -0.03 7.53 -35.67
CA GLU A 606 -0.48 6.65 -34.58
C GLU A 606 0.65 6.41 -33.57
N PHE A 607 1.89 6.24 -34.05
CA PHE A 607 3.07 6.14 -33.19
C PHE A 607 3.23 7.38 -32.32
N ASP A 608 3.18 8.58 -32.93
CA ASP A 608 3.33 9.84 -32.21
C ASP A 608 2.19 10.03 -31.19
N LYS A 609 0.97 9.59 -31.50
CA LYS A 609 -0.15 9.55 -30.54
C LYS A 609 0.11 8.60 -29.37
N ILE A 610 0.64 7.39 -29.62
CA ILE A 610 0.95 6.44 -28.55
C ILE A 610 2.07 6.98 -27.65
N VAL A 611 3.14 7.54 -28.24
CA VAL A 611 4.23 8.18 -27.49
C VAL A 611 3.70 9.37 -26.66
N THR A 612 2.85 10.21 -27.24
CA THR A 612 2.22 11.35 -26.53
C THR A 612 1.32 10.87 -25.40
N ASN A 613 0.51 9.84 -25.63
CA ASN A 613 -0.39 9.28 -24.61
C ASN A 613 0.40 8.64 -23.45
N LEU A 614 1.52 7.97 -23.74
CA LEU A 614 2.43 7.46 -22.70
C LEU A 614 3.01 8.60 -21.85
N ASN A 615 3.26 9.78 -22.45
CA ASN A 615 3.87 10.94 -21.80
C ASN A 615 2.89 11.97 -21.22
N SER A 616 1.62 11.93 -21.60
CA SER A 616 0.55 12.82 -21.07
C SER A 616 0.25 12.64 -19.57
N THR A 617 1.09 11.87 -18.87
CA THR A 617 1.15 11.78 -17.41
C THR A 617 2.16 12.74 -16.76
N SER A 618 2.88 13.60 -17.52
CA SER A 618 3.93 14.48 -16.98
C SER A 618 3.80 16.00 -17.22
N GLU A 619 2.72 16.53 -17.80
CA GLU A 619 2.57 17.98 -18.02
C GLU A 619 1.43 18.61 -17.19
N GLN A 620 1.58 18.65 -15.87
CA GLN A 620 1.00 19.72 -15.02
C GLN A 620 1.83 19.93 -13.74
N GLU A 621 3.07 20.40 -13.90
CA GLU A 621 3.73 21.19 -12.85
C GLU A 621 4.43 22.39 -13.51
N THR A 622 3.73 23.52 -13.54
CA THR A 622 4.33 24.81 -13.87
C THR A 622 5.42 25.14 -12.85
N LYS A 623 6.69 25.10 -13.27
CA LYS A 623 7.81 25.70 -12.50
C LYS A 623 7.58 27.21 -12.31
N PRO A 624 7.86 27.79 -11.13
CA PRO A 624 7.82 29.24 -10.95
C PRO A 624 8.92 29.91 -11.79
N LYS A 625 8.55 31.00 -12.48
CA LYS A 625 9.48 31.88 -13.21
C LYS A 625 10.50 32.47 -12.23
N LEU A 626 11.77 32.13 -12.43
CA LEU A 626 12.91 32.91 -11.92
C LEU A 626 13.00 34.20 -12.76
N LEU A 627 12.63 35.33 -12.15
CA LEU A 627 12.99 36.66 -12.63
C LEU A 627 14.50 36.81 -12.52
N ILE A 628 15.20 36.77 -13.65
CA ILE A 628 16.61 37.16 -13.73
C ILE A 628 16.62 38.70 -13.78
N VAL A 629 17.08 39.30 -12.68
CA VAL A 629 17.50 40.70 -12.64
C VAL A 629 18.86 40.77 -13.33
N GLU A 630 18.90 41.18 -14.59
CA GLU A 630 20.14 41.60 -15.22
C GLU A 630 20.51 42.99 -14.69
N SER A 631 21.62 43.04 -13.94
CA SER A 631 22.30 44.29 -13.66
C SER A 631 23.81 44.08 -13.78
N LYS A 632 24.41 44.52 -14.89
CA LYS A 632 25.27 45.72 -14.98
C LYS A 632 26.40 45.59 -16.02
N LYS A 633 26.36 46.57 -16.94
CA LYS A 633 27.41 47.57 -17.27
C LYS A 633 28.42 47.30 -18.40
N LYS A 634 28.61 48.41 -19.14
CA LYS A 634 29.67 48.85 -20.08
C LYS A 634 29.47 48.36 -21.52
N GLU A 635 29.40 49.21 -22.55
CA GLU A 635 29.76 50.64 -22.74
C GLU A 635 28.61 51.45 -23.32
#